data_AF-A0A9P5BWG1-F1
#
_entry.id   AF-A0A9P5BWG1-F1
#
_cell.length_a   1.000
_cell.length_b   1.000
_cell.length_c   1.000
_cell.angle_alpha   90.00
_cell.angle_beta   90.00
_cell.angle_gamma   90.00
#
_symmetry.space_group_name_H-M   'P 1'
#
loop_
_entity.id
_entity.type
_entity.pdbx_description
1 polymer ?
#
loop_
_entity_poly.entity_id
_entity_poly.type
_entity_poly.pdbx_seq_one_letter_code
_entity_poly.pdbx_strand_id
1 'polypeptide(L)'
;MDGYRHVNTDVATSRAFSHKDQTLCAQLLNTITAAVPLQILPSKITGAGSGLFVTKDVDYGEEIFRSDPVINCVADGMQNVVCDYCYGNQRSKIHSSGRFRVAEDPKLEIKACNGCKVCYYCSKVMT
;
A
#
# COMPACT_ATOMS: atom_id res chain seq x y z
N MET A 1 21.64 -17.12 25.84
CA MET A 1 20.48 -17.01 26.75
C MET A 1 19.37 -16.41 25.93
N ASP A 2 18.62 -17.31 25.31
CA ASP A 2 17.56 -17.04 24.36
C ASP A 2 16.34 -16.48 25.09
N GLY A 3 15.84 -15.37 24.56
CA GLY A 3 14.61 -14.72 24.98
C GLY A 3 13.79 -14.29 23.78
N TYR A 4 13.75 -15.12 22.73
CA TYR A 4 12.84 -14.91 21.60
C TYR A 4 11.45 -15.36 22.04
N ARG A 5 10.66 -14.40 22.51
CA ARG A 5 9.27 -14.60 22.90
C ARG A 5 8.49 -14.93 21.63
N HIS A 6 8.16 -16.19 21.42
CA HIS A 6 7.15 -16.59 20.44
C HIS A 6 5.87 -15.81 20.74
N VAL A 7 5.54 -14.86 19.87
CA VAL A 7 4.21 -14.27 19.85
C VAL A 7 3.31 -15.34 19.24
N ASN A 8 2.51 -16.00 20.08
CA ASN A 8 1.40 -16.82 19.63
C ASN A 8 0.47 -15.93 18.80
N THR A 9 0.46 -16.14 17.48
CA THR A 9 -0.50 -15.53 16.54
C THR A 9 -1.81 -16.30 16.47
N ASP A 10 -2.02 -17.27 17.34
CA ASP A 10 -3.25 -18.04 17.37
C ASP A 10 -4.37 -17.23 18.04
N VAL A 11 -5.43 -17.03 17.26
CA VAL A 11 -6.70 -16.36 17.55
C VAL A 11 -6.72 -14.84 17.36
N ALA A 12 -6.31 -14.37 16.18
CA ALA A 12 -7.10 -13.34 15.51
C ALA A 12 -8.23 -14.04 14.75
N THR A 13 -9.38 -14.25 15.39
CA THR A 13 -10.62 -14.52 14.65
C THR A 13 -10.87 -13.30 13.77
N SER A 14 -10.43 -13.36 12.52
CA SER A 14 -10.71 -12.30 11.55
C SER A 14 -12.22 -12.18 11.48
N ARG A 15 -12.77 -11.04 11.89
CA ARG A 15 -14.13 -10.68 11.44
C ARG A 15 -14.03 -10.57 9.93
N ALA A 16 -14.43 -11.63 9.23
CA ALA A 16 -14.44 -11.64 7.79
C ALA A 16 -15.30 -10.46 7.32
N PHE A 17 -14.71 -9.58 6.54
CA PHE A 17 -15.43 -8.48 5.93
C PHE A 17 -16.66 -9.02 5.18
N SER A 18 -17.83 -8.49 5.49
CA SER A 18 -19.10 -8.97 4.97
C SER A 18 -19.83 -7.85 4.25
N HIS A 19 -20.18 -8.09 2.98
CA HIS A 19 -21.05 -7.24 2.16
C HIS A 19 -22.42 -6.98 2.81
N LYS A 20 -22.81 -7.72 3.86
CA LYS A 20 -24.05 -7.49 4.61
C LYS A 20 -24.01 -6.23 5.47
N ASP A 21 -22.81 -5.78 5.87
CA ASP A 21 -22.64 -4.53 6.61
C ASP A 21 -22.52 -3.36 5.62
N GLN A 22 -23.67 -2.78 5.28
CA GLN A 22 -23.75 -1.68 4.32
C GLN A 22 -23.03 -0.41 4.80
N THR A 23 -23.00 -0.18 6.12
CA THR A 23 -22.28 0.96 6.70
C THR A 23 -20.78 0.80 6.50
N LEU A 24 -20.23 -0.38 6.81
CA LEU A 24 -18.82 -0.67 6.60
C LEU A 24 -18.45 -0.65 5.11
N CYS A 25 -19.33 -1.15 4.23
CA CYS A 25 -19.11 -1.09 2.80
C CYS A 25 -19.01 0.36 2.30
N ALA A 26 -19.92 1.23 2.74
CA ALA A 26 -19.88 2.65 2.40
C ALA A 26 -18.62 3.33 2.95
N GLN A 27 -18.22 3.01 4.18
CA GLN A 27 -16.99 3.53 4.78
C GLN A 27 -15.74 3.15 3.99
N LEU A 28 -15.62 1.89 3.54
CA LEU A 28 -14.51 1.43 2.70
C LEU A 28 -14.51 2.11 1.32
N LEU A 29 -15.69 2.27 0.70
CA LEU A 29 -15.78 3.00 -0.56
C LEU A 29 -15.41 4.48 -0.40
N ASN A 30 -15.60 5.05 0.79
CA ASN A 30 -15.19 6.42 1.10
C ASN A 30 -13.67 6.57 1.36
N THR A 31 -12.91 5.47 1.55
CA THR A 31 -11.44 5.55 1.68
C THR A 31 -10.72 5.56 0.34
N ILE A 32 -11.45 5.43 -0.78
CA ILE A 32 -10.88 5.40 -2.12
C ILE A 32 -11.42 6.54 -2.97
N THR A 33 -10.62 6.97 -3.95
CA THR A 33 -11.08 7.85 -5.03
C THR A 33 -11.54 6.97 -6.18
N ALA A 34 -12.85 6.78 -6.32
CA ALA A 34 -13.43 5.98 -7.39
C ALA A 34 -13.56 6.82 -8.68
N ALA A 35 -13.01 6.33 -9.78
CA ALA A 35 -13.16 6.95 -11.11
C ALA A 35 -14.42 6.44 -11.84
N VAL A 36 -14.91 5.26 -11.43
CA VAL A 36 -16.16 4.67 -11.89
C VAL A 36 -17.05 4.33 -10.70
N PRO A 37 -18.38 4.21 -10.86
CA PRO A 37 -19.24 3.80 -9.76
C PRO A 37 -18.92 2.37 -9.30
N LEU A 38 -18.74 2.21 -7.98
CA LEU A 38 -18.35 0.97 -7.34
C LEU A 38 -19.38 0.49 -6.32
N GLN A 39 -19.49 -0.83 -6.19
CA GLN A 39 -20.34 -1.49 -5.20
C GLN A 39 -19.63 -2.70 -4.59
N ILE A 40 -19.91 -2.97 -3.32
CA ILE A 40 -19.47 -4.19 -2.64
C ILE A 40 -20.66 -5.13 -2.52
N LEU A 41 -20.54 -6.32 -3.09
CA LEU A 41 -21.59 -7.35 -3.16
C LEU A 41 -21.02 -8.73 -2.81
N PRO A 42 -21.85 -9.78 -2.61
CA PRO A 42 -21.34 -11.15 -2.53
C PRO A 42 -20.56 -11.51 -3.79
N SER A 43 -19.38 -12.13 -3.62
CA SER A 43 -18.59 -12.62 -4.74
C SER A 43 -19.32 -13.76 -5.45
N LYS A 44 -19.21 -13.81 -6.78
CA LYS A 44 -19.68 -14.93 -7.60
C LYS A 44 -18.67 -16.10 -7.60
N ILE A 45 -17.47 -15.89 -7.07
CA ILE A 45 -16.44 -16.93 -6.93
C ILE A 45 -16.69 -17.68 -5.62
N THR A 46 -16.91 -19.00 -5.72
CA THR A 46 -17.18 -19.86 -4.57
C THR A 46 -16.08 -19.72 -3.51
N GLY A 47 -16.48 -19.43 -2.27
CA GLY A 47 -15.57 -19.29 -1.13
C GLY A 47 -14.87 -17.94 -1.01
N ALA A 48 -14.99 -17.03 -1.98
CA ALA A 48 -14.28 -15.74 -1.95
C ALA A 48 -14.93 -14.66 -1.05
N GLY A 49 -16.14 -14.90 -0.54
CA GLY A 49 -16.82 -13.96 0.36
C GLY A 49 -17.40 -12.76 -0.38
N SER A 50 -16.84 -11.57 -0.18
CA SER A 50 -17.31 -10.31 -0.77
C SER A 50 -16.45 -9.90 -1.97
N GLY A 51 -17.03 -9.21 -2.94
CA GLY A 51 -16.34 -8.69 -4.14
C GLY A 51 -16.63 -7.21 -4.36
N LEU A 52 -15.72 -6.55 -5.09
CA LEU A 52 -15.88 -5.17 -5.57
C LEU A 52 -16.32 -5.21 -7.04
N PHE A 53 -17.39 -4.49 -7.35
CA PHE A 53 -18.04 -4.51 -8.66
C PHE A 53 -18.14 -3.10 -9.22
N VAL A 54 -17.95 -2.98 -10.53
CA VAL A 54 -18.30 -1.79 -11.31
C VAL A 54 -19.76 -1.90 -11.76
N THR A 55 -20.46 -0.77 -11.84
CA THR A 55 -21.87 -0.75 -12.30
C THR A 55 -22.04 -0.19 -13.70
N LYS A 56 -20.93 0.01 -14.40
CA LYS A 56 -20.87 0.41 -15.82
C LYS A 56 -19.82 -0.43 -16.52
N ASP A 57 -19.88 -0.44 -17.85
CA ASP A 57 -18.80 -0.94 -18.68
C ASP A 57 -17.55 -0.07 -18.49
N VAL A 58 -16.38 -0.71 -18.49
CA VAL A 58 -15.08 -0.07 -18.29
C VAL A 58 -14.19 -0.41 -19.48
N ASP A 59 -13.66 0.62 -20.12
CA ASP A 59 -12.81 0.45 -21.28
C ASP A 59 -11.42 -0.08 -20.89
N TYR A 60 -10.73 -0.69 -21.86
CA TYR A 60 -9.37 -1.16 -21.62
C TYR A 60 -8.44 0.01 -21.27
N GLY A 61 -7.80 -0.08 -20.10
CA GLY A 61 -6.89 0.94 -19.60
C GLY A 61 -7.56 2.10 -18.85
N GLU A 62 -8.88 2.10 -18.71
CA GLU A 62 -9.60 3.08 -17.89
C GLU A 62 -9.29 2.87 -16.39
N GLU A 63 -9.07 3.96 -15.65
CA GLU A 63 -8.88 3.90 -14.20
C GLU A 63 -10.19 3.50 -13.52
N ILE A 64 -10.15 2.50 -12.62
CA ILE A 64 -11.33 2.07 -11.84
C ILE A 64 -11.38 2.84 -10.52
N PHE A 65 -10.30 2.80 -9.74
CA PHE A 65 -10.14 3.60 -8.53
C PHE A 65 -8.67 3.79 -8.18
N ARG A 66 -8.43 4.75 -7.31
CA ARG A 66 -7.15 5.01 -6.64
C ARG A 66 -7.35 4.99 -5.13
N SER A 67 -6.40 4.41 -4.41
CA SER A 67 -6.43 4.38 -2.94
C SER A 67 -5.07 4.76 -2.39
N ASP A 68 -5.08 5.60 -1.36
CA ASP A 68 -3.92 5.79 -0.52
C ASP A 68 -3.93 4.74 0.60
N PRO A 69 -2.79 4.13 0.92
CA PRO A 69 -2.69 3.17 2.00
C PRO A 69 -3.01 3.85 3.34
N VAL A 70 -3.76 3.18 4.21
CA VAL A 70 -4.04 3.69 5.57
C VAL A 70 -2.75 3.76 6.39
N ILE A 71 -1.94 2.70 6.31
CA ILE A 71 -0.60 2.61 6.89
C ILE A 71 0.24 1.82 5.90
N ASN A 72 1.45 2.31 5.65
CA ASN A 72 2.42 1.64 4.83
C ASN A 72 3.79 1.79 5.51
N CYS A 73 4.53 0.69 5.62
CA CYS A 73 5.87 0.67 6.20
C CYS A 73 6.85 0.01 5.23
N VAL A 74 8.10 0.47 5.24
CA VAL A 74 9.19 -0.21 4.54
C VAL A 74 9.48 -1.54 5.22
N ALA A 75 9.67 -2.59 4.41
CA ALA A 75 9.97 -3.93 4.91
C ALA A 75 11.28 -3.97 5.72
N ASP A 76 11.36 -4.92 6.65
CA ASP A 76 12.55 -5.10 7.48
C ASP A 76 13.81 -5.34 6.64
N GLY A 77 14.89 -4.65 7.00
CA GLY A 77 16.17 -4.71 6.29
C GLY A 77 16.26 -3.81 5.06
N MET A 78 15.19 -3.09 4.69
CA MET A 78 15.17 -2.18 3.55
C MET A 78 15.27 -0.70 3.92
N GLN A 79 15.28 -0.37 5.21
CA GLN A 79 15.19 1.01 5.71
C GLN A 79 16.34 1.89 5.23
N ASN A 80 17.55 1.38 5.04
CA ASN A 80 18.70 2.18 4.59
C ASN A 80 18.79 2.38 3.07
N VAL A 81 17.87 1.82 2.28
CA VAL A 81 17.88 1.89 0.81
C VAL A 81 16.55 2.29 0.20
N VAL A 82 15.46 2.30 0.98
CA VAL A 82 14.13 2.75 0.57
C VAL A 82 13.70 3.91 1.45
N CYS A 83 13.17 4.96 0.84
CA CYS A 83 12.55 6.07 1.56
C CYS A 83 11.24 5.63 2.21
N ASP A 84 11.11 5.81 3.53
CA ASP A 84 9.90 5.46 4.30
C ASP A 84 8.64 6.25 3.88
N TYR A 85 8.81 7.37 3.18
CA TYR A 85 7.71 8.20 2.72
C TYR A 85 7.29 7.88 1.28
N CYS A 86 8.19 8.09 0.32
CA CYS A 86 7.84 7.98 -1.10
C CYS A 86 8.14 6.60 -1.71
N TYR A 87 8.67 5.66 -0.94
CA TYR A 87 9.07 4.31 -1.40
C TYR A 87 10.12 4.32 -2.52
N GLY A 88 10.77 5.46 -2.75
CA GLY A 88 11.91 5.57 -3.66
C GLY A 88 13.04 4.65 -3.20
N ASN A 89 13.46 3.75 -4.07
CA ASN A 89 14.50 2.76 -3.79
C ASN A 89 15.82 3.17 -4.47
N GLN A 90 16.87 3.34 -3.68
CA GLN A 90 18.22 3.68 -4.14
C GLN A 90 18.81 2.63 -5.10
N ARG A 91 18.34 1.38 -5.02
CA ARG A 91 18.73 0.27 -5.90
C ARG A 91 17.80 0.08 -7.11
N SER A 92 16.76 0.92 -7.25
CA SER A 92 15.84 0.82 -8.37
C SER A 92 16.55 1.08 -9.69
N LYS A 93 16.28 0.24 -10.70
CA LYS A 93 16.68 0.51 -12.09
C LYS A 93 15.73 1.47 -12.80
N ILE A 94 14.63 1.84 -12.15
CA ILE A 94 13.60 2.74 -12.66
C ILE A 94 13.77 4.10 -11.98
N HIS A 95 13.83 5.15 -12.79
CA HIS A 95 13.81 6.54 -12.37
C HIS A 95 12.41 6.93 -11.87
N SER A 96 12.28 7.96 -11.04
CA SER A 96 10.98 8.41 -10.49
C SER A 96 9.97 8.82 -11.58
N SER A 97 10.46 9.20 -12.76
CA SER A 97 9.61 9.50 -13.93
C SER A 97 9.14 8.25 -14.71
N GLY A 98 9.48 7.04 -14.27
CA GLY A 98 9.07 5.77 -14.89
C GLY A 98 10.01 5.23 -15.98
N ARG A 99 11.02 5.97 -16.41
CA ARG A 99 12.04 5.47 -17.35
C ARG A 99 13.11 4.62 -16.67
N PHE A 100 13.91 3.88 -17.44
CA PHE A 100 15.12 3.26 -16.92
C PHE A 100 16.18 4.31 -16.55
N ARG A 101 16.95 4.01 -15.50
CA ARG A 101 18.07 4.85 -15.07
C ARG A 101 19.26 4.72 -16.02
N VAL A 102 19.96 5.83 -16.22
CA VAL A 102 21.22 5.94 -16.95
C VAL A 102 22.36 6.31 -15.99
N ALA A 103 23.62 6.23 -16.44
CA ALA A 103 24.79 6.39 -15.57
C ALA A 103 24.88 7.80 -14.94
N GLU A 104 24.33 8.79 -15.63
CA GLU A 104 24.33 10.20 -15.25
C GLU A 104 23.24 10.54 -14.23
N ASP A 105 22.28 9.63 -14.00
CA ASP A 105 21.20 9.88 -13.07
C ASP A 105 21.70 9.98 -11.63
N PRO A 106 21.28 11.00 -10.87
CA PRO A 106 21.65 11.11 -9.47
C PRO A 106 21.13 9.89 -8.70
N LYS A 107 22.03 9.32 -7.90
CA LYS A 107 21.64 8.28 -6.93
C LYS A 107 20.71 8.92 -5.89
N LEU A 108 19.68 8.17 -5.51
CA LEU A 108 18.81 8.58 -4.42
C LEU A 108 19.63 8.55 -3.12
N GLU A 109 19.82 9.71 -2.51
CA GLU A 109 20.49 9.81 -1.22
C GLU A 109 19.45 9.56 -0.11
N ILE A 110 19.69 8.57 0.74
CA ILE A 110 18.78 8.18 1.82
C ILE A 110 19.44 8.56 3.16
N LYS A 111 18.70 9.28 4.01
CA LYS A 111 19.20 9.80 5.30
C LYS A 111 18.35 9.32 6.45
N ALA A 112 19.00 8.81 7.49
CA ALA A 112 18.33 8.42 8.72
C ALA A 112 17.68 9.63 9.41
N CYS A 113 16.49 9.43 9.98
CA CYS A 113 15.83 10.36 10.86
C CYS A 113 16.73 10.72 12.03
N ASN A 114 16.88 12.01 12.33
CA ASN A 114 17.77 12.46 13.39
C ASN A 114 17.28 12.09 14.80
N GLY A 115 15.98 11.94 15.00
CA GLY A 115 15.40 11.54 16.28
C GLY A 115 15.51 10.04 16.53
N CYS A 116 14.80 9.22 15.74
CA CYS A 116 14.69 7.79 16.02
C CYS A 116 15.82 6.93 15.42
N LYS A 117 16.49 7.38 14.36
CA LYS A 117 17.45 6.59 13.56
C LYS A 117 16.89 5.28 12.96
N VAL A 118 15.58 5.09 13.03
CA VAL A 118 14.86 3.92 12.48
C VAL A 118 14.33 4.20 11.09
N CYS A 119 13.67 5.35 10.89
CA CYS A 119 13.13 5.74 9.58
C CYS A 119 14.18 6.49 8.76
N TYR A 120 14.08 6.40 7.44
CA TYR A 120 14.99 7.01 6.49
C TYR A 120 14.23 7.69 5.35
N TYR A 121 14.76 8.83 4.91
CA TYR A 121 14.08 9.70 3.95
C TYR A 121 15.03 10.17 2.84
N CYS A 122 14.48 10.38 1.64
CA CYS A 122 15.23 10.89 0.50
C CYS A 122 15.26 12.43 0.40
N SER A 123 14.50 13.12 1.24
CA SER A 123 14.39 14.58 1.25
C SER A 123 14.22 15.10 2.67
N LYS A 124 14.56 16.38 2.88
CA LYS A 124 14.25 17.09 4.15
C LYS A 124 12.79 17.50 4.26
N VAL A 125 12.15 17.70 3.12
CA VAL A 125 10.75 18.11 3.01
C VAL A 125 9.95 16.92 2.53
N MET A 126 8.97 16.50 3.32
CA MET A 126 7.93 15.56 2.89
C MET A 126 6.93 16.38 2.08
N THR A 127 7.15 16.51 0.77
CA THR A 127 6.18 17.07 -0.17
C THR A 127 5.50 15.95 -0.92
#